data_AF-A0A1H4NI23-F1
#
_entry.id   AF-A0A1H4NI23-F1
#
_cell.length_a   1.000
_cell.length_b   1.000
_cell.length_c   1.000
_cell.angle_alpha   90.00
_cell.angle_beta   90.00
_cell.angle_gamma   90.00
#
_symmetry.space_group_name_H-M   'P 1'
#
loop_
_entity.id
_entity.type
_entity.pdbx_description
1 polymer ?
#
loop_
_entity_poly.entity_id
_entity_poly.type
_entity_poly.pdbx_seq_one_letter_code
_entity_poly.pdbx_strand_id
1 'polypeptide(L)'
;MPDPGLSPLQSSLPGAAAHFGTHVLAAAAARAEAEALGLAHPQAAPTHVPTTAPSAEPAAARPDVARVLGGPTGLGTASLSLVPREELPHAASPAPPAAAPADALIIPGLYWHPVPEPDPVRVEEVSLRIKSWALDEIQLYPEDWEGDFDGFHVGRYMVACHPDAPTIEHLMVAARLMVAENAVDDCYCEDLGGSPIGLGGRLLLAHTALDPLHSTAEYQPVWAESLHADAPRRSYRSAMEYFVRLATPSQADRFRHDMARLHMGYLAEAAWDETNHVPEVWEYLAMRQFNNFRPCPTITDTVGGYELPADLHAQPAMQRVLALAGNASTIVNDLYSYTKELASPGRHMNLPVVLADRESLSEKDAYLKAVEVHNDLMRDFEAASAELAAACPVPSVLRFLKGVAVWVDGNHYWHQTNTYRYSLPDFW
;
A
#
# COMPACT_ATOMS: atom_id res chain seq x y z
N MET A 1 30.49 47.55 -35.63
CA MET A 1 31.12 46.45 -34.87
C MET A 1 30.21 45.23 -34.99
N PRO A 2 30.74 44.05 -35.32
CA PRO A 2 29.96 42.91 -35.79
C PRO A 2 29.50 41.98 -34.67
N ASP A 3 28.50 41.20 -35.04
CA ASP A 3 27.84 40.06 -34.37
C ASP A 3 28.82 39.03 -33.76
N PRO A 4 28.63 38.55 -32.51
CA PRO A 4 29.34 37.38 -32.02
C PRO A 4 28.58 36.12 -32.43
N GLY A 5 29.13 35.43 -33.43
CA GLY A 5 28.63 34.17 -33.95
C GLY A 5 28.61 33.02 -32.95
N LEU A 6 27.68 32.10 -33.18
CA LEU A 6 27.60 30.78 -32.58
C LEU A 6 28.88 29.98 -32.91
N SER A 7 29.52 29.42 -31.89
CA SER A 7 30.62 28.46 -32.05
C SER A 7 30.16 27.04 -31.69
N PRO A 8 30.61 26.01 -32.43
CA PRO A 8 30.04 24.67 -32.40
C PRO A 8 30.79 23.74 -31.44
N LEU A 9 30.07 22.94 -30.67
CA LEU A 9 30.62 21.75 -30.03
C LEU A 9 29.82 20.53 -30.49
N GLN A 10 30.32 19.91 -31.57
CA GLN A 10 30.00 18.54 -31.94
C GLN A 10 30.68 17.61 -30.93
N SER A 11 29.89 16.88 -30.14
CA SER A 11 30.37 15.72 -29.40
C SER A 11 30.33 14.50 -30.33
N SER A 12 31.49 13.89 -30.55
CA SER A 12 31.66 12.67 -31.33
C SER A 12 31.45 11.45 -30.42
N LEU A 13 30.38 10.69 -30.67
CA LEU A 13 30.15 9.39 -30.04
C LEU A 13 31.00 8.31 -30.74
N PRO A 14 31.70 7.41 -30.02
CA PRO A 14 32.41 6.28 -30.64
C PRO A 14 31.44 5.25 -31.23
N GLY A 15 31.69 4.86 -32.49
CA GLY A 15 30.86 3.98 -33.33
C GLY A 15 30.70 2.51 -32.91
N ALA A 16 30.72 2.19 -31.62
CA ALA A 16 30.46 0.85 -31.10
C ALA A 16 28.99 0.63 -30.69
N ALA A 17 28.21 1.69 -30.45
CA ALA A 17 26.79 1.59 -30.08
C ALA A 17 25.83 1.48 -31.29
N ALA A 18 26.28 1.84 -32.50
CA ALA A 18 25.46 1.82 -33.72
C ALA A 18 25.25 0.41 -34.33
N HIS A 19 26.08 -0.56 -33.96
CA HIS A 19 26.02 -1.93 -34.48
C HIS A 19 25.10 -2.86 -33.68
N PHE A 20 24.74 -2.52 -32.43
CA PHE A 20 23.81 -3.31 -31.62
C PHE A 20 22.34 -3.00 -32.00
N GLY A 21 22.01 -1.72 -32.21
CA GLY A 21 20.66 -1.30 -32.60
C GLY A 21 20.23 -1.82 -33.98
N THR A 22 21.16 -1.95 -34.92
CA THR A 22 20.88 -2.48 -36.27
C THR A 22 20.63 -3.98 -36.29
N HIS A 23 21.28 -4.77 -35.42
CA HIS A 23 21.02 -6.21 -35.29
C HIS A 23 19.69 -6.52 -34.60
N VAL A 24 19.29 -5.74 -33.59
CA VAL A 24 18.03 -5.93 -32.87
C VAL A 24 16.82 -5.56 -33.75
N LEU A 25 16.92 -4.50 -34.54
CA LEU A 25 15.87 -4.10 -35.47
C LEU A 25 15.71 -5.07 -36.66
N ALA A 26 16.82 -5.63 -37.18
CA ALA A 26 16.75 -6.64 -38.23
C ALA A 26 16.14 -7.97 -37.74
N ALA A 27 16.43 -8.38 -36.51
CA ALA A 27 15.85 -9.58 -35.90
C ALA A 27 14.34 -9.42 -35.61
N ALA A 28 13.90 -8.22 -35.24
CA ALA A 28 12.48 -7.91 -35.04
C ALA A 28 11.70 -7.87 -36.37
N ALA A 29 12.29 -7.32 -37.43
CA ALA A 29 11.66 -7.27 -38.76
C ALA A 29 11.49 -8.68 -39.37
N ALA A 30 12.50 -9.56 -39.23
CA ALA A 30 12.43 -10.93 -39.71
C ALA A 30 11.39 -11.79 -38.94
N ARG A 31 11.14 -11.49 -37.66
CA ARG A 31 10.11 -12.15 -36.85
C ARG A 31 8.70 -11.73 -37.26
N ALA A 32 8.51 -10.45 -37.57
CA ALA A 32 7.24 -9.92 -38.06
C ALA A 32 6.88 -10.45 -39.47
N GLU A 33 7.87 -10.66 -40.35
CA GLU A 33 7.64 -11.28 -41.66
C GLU A 33 7.30 -12.78 -41.56
N ALA A 34 7.85 -13.51 -40.58
CA ALA A 34 7.54 -14.92 -40.37
C ALA A 34 6.12 -15.16 -39.81
N GLU A 35 5.62 -14.24 -38.98
CA GLU A 35 4.25 -14.27 -38.46
C GLU A 35 3.21 -13.82 -39.52
N ALA A 36 3.59 -12.94 -40.45
CA ALA A 36 2.74 -12.50 -41.56
C ALA A 36 2.58 -13.56 -42.68
N LEU A 37 3.46 -14.57 -42.75
CA LEU A 37 3.48 -15.58 -43.81
C LEU A 37 2.85 -16.94 -43.45
N GLY A 38 2.16 -17.06 -42.30
CA GLY A 38 1.18 -18.12 -42.05
C GLY A 38 1.69 -19.57 -42.19
N LEU A 39 2.92 -19.87 -41.74
CA LEU A 39 3.46 -21.22 -41.75
C LEU A 39 3.03 -21.99 -40.48
N ALA A 40 2.06 -22.89 -40.69
CA ALA A 40 1.40 -23.73 -39.70
C ALA A 40 2.32 -24.72 -38.99
N HIS A 41 2.10 -24.92 -37.69
CA HIS A 41 2.54 -26.11 -36.95
C HIS A 41 1.42 -27.19 -36.95
N PRO A 42 1.76 -28.50 -36.96
CA PRO A 42 0.80 -29.57 -37.24
C PRO A 42 -0.05 -29.95 -36.02
N GLN A 43 -1.35 -30.12 -36.26
CA GLN A 43 -2.36 -30.66 -35.33
C GLN A 43 -2.11 -32.15 -35.01
N ALA A 44 -2.23 -32.51 -33.73
CA ALA A 44 -2.32 -33.90 -33.28
C ALA A 44 -3.78 -34.40 -33.34
N ALA A 45 -3.96 -35.62 -33.84
CA ALA A 45 -5.24 -36.28 -34.08
C ALA A 45 -5.93 -36.79 -32.78
N PRO A 46 -7.27 -37.01 -32.78
CA PRO A 46 -8.04 -37.32 -31.58
C PRO A 46 -8.09 -38.82 -31.29
N THR A 47 -8.02 -39.19 -30.01
CA THR A 47 -8.25 -40.57 -29.55
C THR A 47 -9.63 -40.70 -28.89
N HIS A 48 -10.46 -41.54 -29.51
CA HIS A 48 -11.75 -42.00 -29.00
C HIS A 48 -11.58 -42.94 -27.78
N VAL A 49 -12.47 -42.81 -26.78
CA VAL A 49 -12.74 -43.82 -25.75
C VAL A 49 -14.25 -44.10 -25.74
N PRO A 50 -14.72 -45.36 -25.59
CA PRO A 50 -16.10 -45.73 -25.87
C PRO A 50 -17.05 -45.54 -24.68
N THR A 51 -18.31 -45.27 -25.03
CA THR A 51 -19.48 -45.15 -24.17
C THR A 51 -20.04 -46.51 -23.77
N THR A 52 -20.29 -46.74 -22.48
CA THR A 52 -21.22 -47.78 -21.99
C THR A 52 -21.95 -47.32 -20.72
N ALA A 53 -23.28 -47.35 -20.78
CA ALA A 53 -24.24 -47.39 -19.67
C ALA A 53 -25.39 -48.35 -20.13
N PRO A 54 -26.38 -48.80 -19.31
CA PRO A 54 -26.70 -48.46 -17.91
C PRO A 54 -27.15 -49.66 -17.02
N SER A 55 -27.40 -49.44 -15.72
CA SER A 55 -28.48 -50.07 -14.90
C SER A 55 -28.48 -49.44 -13.50
N ALA A 56 -29.47 -48.62 -13.15
CA ALA A 56 -30.76 -48.92 -12.50
C ALA A 56 -30.72 -48.72 -10.97
N GLU A 57 -31.46 -47.70 -10.52
CA GLU A 57 -31.66 -47.25 -9.13
C GLU A 57 -32.43 -48.27 -8.26
N PRO A 58 -32.56 -48.00 -6.94
CA PRO A 58 -33.83 -47.39 -6.52
C PRO A 58 -33.71 -46.19 -5.57
N ALA A 59 -34.76 -45.39 -5.61
CA ALA A 59 -34.97 -44.08 -5.01
C ALA A 59 -35.07 -44.02 -3.48
N ALA A 60 -34.70 -42.86 -2.90
CA ALA A 60 -35.45 -42.21 -1.82
C ALA A 60 -35.01 -40.76 -1.55
N ALA A 61 -36.01 -39.90 -1.35
CA ALA A 61 -36.06 -38.62 -0.63
C ALA A 61 -35.35 -37.37 -1.20
N ARG A 62 -36.17 -36.42 -1.70
CA ARG A 62 -35.82 -35.01 -1.90
C ARG A 62 -35.90 -34.23 -0.58
N PRO A 63 -34.98 -33.30 -0.34
CA PRO A 63 -35.32 -32.06 0.37
C PRO A 63 -34.99 -30.81 -0.46
N ASP A 64 -36.02 -29.98 -0.58
CA ASP A 64 -36.09 -28.51 -0.64
C ASP A 64 -34.95 -27.69 -1.28
N VAL A 65 -35.26 -27.12 -2.45
CA VAL A 65 -34.46 -26.12 -3.17
C VAL A 65 -34.86 -24.74 -2.66
N ALA A 66 -34.36 -24.35 -1.47
CA ALA A 66 -34.55 -23.00 -0.94
C ALA A 66 -33.41 -22.51 -0.01
N ARG A 67 -32.22 -23.13 -0.06
CA ARG A 67 -31.11 -22.79 0.87
C ARG A 67 -29.74 -22.54 0.25
N VAL A 68 -29.67 -22.29 -1.06
CA VAL A 68 -28.39 -22.09 -1.78
C VAL A 68 -28.18 -20.62 -2.24
N LEU A 69 -28.55 -19.66 -1.39
CA LEU A 69 -28.21 -18.23 -1.59
C LEU A 69 -27.52 -17.62 -0.36
N GLY A 70 -26.79 -18.43 0.40
CA GLY A 70 -25.86 -17.94 1.41
C GLY A 70 -24.45 -17.94 0.81
N GLY A 71 -23.92 -16.76 0.47
CA GLY A 71 -22.49 -16.59 0.24
C GLY A 71 -21.69 -16.94 1.50
N PRO A 72 -20.38 -17.23 1.38
CA PRO A 72 -19.57 -17.62 2.52
C PRO A 72 -19.49 -16.47 3.53
N THR A 73 -20.02 -16.67 4.74
CA THR A 73 -19.69 -15.87 5.92
C THR A 73 -18.34 -16.38 6.43
N GLY A 74 -17.25 -15.73 6.03
CA GLY A 74 -15.88 -16.12 6.39
C GLY A 74 -15.63 -16.04 7.89
N LEU A 75 -14.84 -16.99 8.42
CA LEU A 75 -14.47 -17.08 9.85
C LEU A 75 -13.37 -16.08 10.28
N GLY A 76 -13.10 -15.04 9.48
CA GLY A 76 -12.03 -14.08 9.72
C GLY A 76 -10.64 -14.71 9.88
N THR A 77 -9.70 -13.96 10.47
CA THR A 77 -8.30 -14.37 10.73
C THR A 77 -8.15 -15.54 11.71
N ALA A 78 -9.24 -16.04 12.29
CA ALA A 78 -9.25 -17.19 13.19
C ALA A 78 -8.83 -18.50 12.50
N SER A 79 -8.96 -18.59 11.17
CA SER A 79 -8.52 -19.74 10.37
C SER A 79 -6.98 -19.86 10.24
N LEU A 80 -6.23 -18.83 10.62
CA LEU A 80 -4.75 -18.79 10.50
C LEU A 80 -4.02 -19.43 11.69
N SER A 81 -4.73 -20.04 12.64
CA SER A 81 -4.14 -20.70 13.82
C SER A 81 -4.07 -22.23 13.63
N LEU A 82 -2.85 -22.77 13.52
CA LEU A 82 -2.58 -24.23 13.44
C LEU A 82 -2.05 -24.79 14.78
N VAL A 83 -2.66 -24.41 15.91
CA VAL A 83 -2.37 -25.09 17.18
C VAL A 83 -3.24 -26.35 17.27
N PRO A 84 -2.66 -27.56 17.41
CA PRO A 84 -3.44 -28.76 17.76
C PRO A 84 -4.15 -28.51 19.08
N ARG A 85 -5.48 -28.66 19.09
CA ARG A 85 -6.32 -28.46 20.27
C ARG A 85 -6.08 -29.58 21.28
N GLU A 86 -5.08 -29.43 22.15
CA GLU A 86 -5.02 -30.17 23.42
C GLU A 86 -6.18 -29.69 24.31
N GLU A 87 -6.96 -30.64 24.84
CA GLU A 87 -8.07 -30.38 25.76
C GLU A 87 -7.53 -29.77 27.08
N LEU A 88 -7.44 -28.43 27.11
CA LEU A 88 -7.34 -27.67 28.35
C LEU A 88 -8.76 -27.38 28.90
N PRO A 89 -8.95 -27.36 30.24
CA PRO A 89 -10.27 -27.24 30.83
C PRO A 89 -10.86 -25.84 30.61
N HIS A 90 -12.07 -25.79 30.03
CA HIS A 90 -12.91 -24.61 29.84
C HIS A 90 -12.21 -23.37 29.26
N ALA A 91 -12.03 -23.38 27.93
CA ALA A 91 -11.96 -22.14 27.18
C ALA A 91 -13.24 -21.32 27.42
N ALA A 92 -13.07 -20.13 27.99
CA ALA A 92 -14.15 -19.15 28.09
C ALA A 92 -14.74 -18.91 26.70
N SER A 93 -16.06 -18.72 26.63
CA SER A 93 -16.76 -18.32 25.41
C SER A 93 -16.03 -17.13 24.76
N PRO A 94 -15.94 -17.07 23.41
CA PRO A 94 -15.37 -15.92 22.74
C PRO A 94 -16.09 -14.66 23.24
N ALA A 95 -15.30 -13.66 23.63
CA ALA A 95 -15.85 -12.36 24.01
C ALA A 95 -16.75 -11.85 22.87
N PRO A 96 -17.89 -11.21 23.17
CA PRO A 96 -18.68 -10.56 22.14
C PRO A 96 -17.80 -9.60 21.34
N PRO A 97 -18.04 -9.43 20.03
CA PRO A 97 -17.27 -8.49 19.23
C PRO A 97 -17.28 -7.13 19.91
N ALA A 98 -16.10 -6.50 20.01
CA ALA A 98 -16.00 -5.15 20.55
C ALA A 98 -16.94 -4.23 19.76
N ALA A 99 -17.83 -3.53 20.47
CA ALA A 99 -18.66 -2.52 19.84
C ALA A 99 -17.76 -1.37 19.34
N ALA A 100 -18.10 -0.78 18.20
CA ALA A 100 -17.42 0.42 17.72
C ALA A 100 -17.51 1.53 18.79
N PRO A 101 -16.49 2.39 18.94
CA PRO A 101 -16.53 3.53 19.84
C PRO A 101 -17.78 4.40 19.60
N ALA A 102 -18.30 5.05 20.66
CA ALA A 102 -19.57 5.79 20.59
C ALA A 102 -19.59 6.92 19.53
N ASP A 103 -18.42 7.50 19.23
CA ASP A 103 -18.26 8.60 18.26
C ASP A 103 -17.60 8.14 16.94
N ALA A 104 -17.60 6.82 16.66
CA ALA A 104 -17.00 6.25 15.47
C ALA A 104 -17.74 6.67 14.18
N LEU A 105 -16.97 7.06 13.17
CA LEU A 105 -17.45 7.36 11.82
C LEU A 105 -17.74 6.05 11.08
N ILE A 106 -19.00 5.60 11.10
CA ILE A 106 -19.41 4.35 10.44
C ILE A 106 -19.82 4.63 8.99
N ILE A 107 -19.12 4.04 8.02
CA ILE A 107 -19.57 3.98 6.62
C ILE A 107 -20.52 2.78 6.46
N PRO A 108 -21.83 2.98 6.25
CA PRO A 108 -22.77 1.89 6.07
C PRO A 108 -22.41 1.02 4.86
N GLY A 109 -22.39 -0.31 5.06
CA GLY A 109 -22.09 -1.27 4.00
C GLY A 109 -20.60 -1.58 3.79
N LEU A 110 -19.68 -0.84 4.42
CA LEU A 110 -18.26 -1.15 4.36
C LEU A 110 -17.97 -2.47 5.09
N TYR A 111 -17.19 -3.35 4.47
CA TYR A 111 -16.77 -4.64 5.03
C TYR A 111 -15.42 -4.50 5.74
N TRP A 112 -15.41 -4.67 7.06
CA TRP A 112 -14.24 -4.48 7.93
C TRP A 112 -14.33 -5.38 9.18
N HIS A 113 -13.22 -5.53 9.91
CA HIS A 113 -13.16 -6.30 11.15
C HIS A 113 -12.91 -5.41 12.38
N PRO A 114 -13.54 -5.72 13.53
CA PRO A 114 -13.34 -4.94 14.75
C PRO A 114 -11.93 -5.13 15.32
N VAL A 115 -11.35 -4.01 15.77
CA VAL A 115 -10.06 -3.95 16.45
C VAL A 115 -10.30 -3.70 17.95
N PRO A 116 -9.61 -4.41 18.87
CA PRO A 116 -9.65 -4.07 20.28
C PRO A 116 -9.15 -2.64 20.53
N GLU A 117 -9.65 -1.98 21.58
CA GLU A 117 -9.13 -0.67 21.96
C GLU A 117 -7.59 -0.74 22.16
N PRO A 118 -6.80 0.10 21.46
CA PRO A 118 -5.35 0.14 21.63
C PRO A 118 -4.95 0.40 23.08
N ASP A 119 -3.91 -0.28 23.57
CA ASP A 119 -3.42 -0.10 24.94
C ASP A 119 -3.07 1.39 25.20
N PRO A 120 -3.81 2.09 26.08
CA PRO A 120 -3.64 3.53 26.27
C PRO A 120 -2.25 3.89 26.79
N VAL A 121 -1.59 2.99 27.54
CA VAL A 121 -0.23 3.21 28.04
C VAL A 121 0.77 3.23 26.88
N ARG A 122 0.63 2.29 25.93
CA ARG A 122 1.49 2.28 24.73
C ARG A 122 1.19 3.46 23.81
N VAL A 123 -0.08 3.83 23.66
CA VAL A 123 -0.50 4.99 22.85
C VAL A 123 0.11 6.29 23.38
N GLU A 124 0.02 6.53 24.69
CA GLU A 124 0.59 7.73 25.32
C GLU A 124 2.11 7.76 25.16
N GLU A 125 2.79 6.64 25.44
CA GLU A 125 4.24 6.56 25.34
C GLU A 125 4.75 6.78 23.90
N VAL A 126 4.10 6.17 22.91
CA VAL A 126 4.45 6.40 21.49
C VAL A 126 4.19 7.85 21.10
N SER A 127 3.05 8.43 21.52
CA SER A 127 2.69 9.82 21.20
C SER A 127 3.69 10.82 21.78
N LEU A 128 4.13 10.63 23.02
CA LEU A 128 5.16 11.47 23.65
C LEU A 128 6.49 11.37 22.91
N ARG A 129 6.96 10.16 22.64
CA ARG A 129 8.27 9.94 21.98
C ARG A 129 8.28 10.40 20.53
N ILE A 130 7.19 10.19 19.79
CA ILE A 130 7.13 10.62 18.38
C ILE A 130 7.04 12.14 18.26
N LYS A 131 6.38 12.82 19.20
CA LYS A 131 6.39 14.28 19.29
C LYS A 131 7.78 14.83 19.59
N SER A 132 8.47 14.27 20.59
CA SER A 132 9.86 14.66 20.89
C SER A 132 10.78 14.41 19.70
N TRP A 133 10.68 13.26 19.02
CA TRP A 133 11.45 13.02 17.80
C TRP A 133 11.16 14.04 16.68
N ALA A 134 9.88 14.36 16.45
CA ALA A 134 9.46 15.31 15.43
C ALA A 134 10.02 16.73 15.69
N LEU A 135 10.03 17.18 16.94
CA LEU A 135 10.51 18.50 17.32
C LEU A 135 12.04 18.55 17.48
N ASP A 136 12.60 17.63 18.26
CA ASP A 136 13.98 17.70 18.75
C ASP A 136 15.00 17.10 17.77
N GLU A 137 14.63 16.07 17.00
CA GLU A 137 15.58 15.39 16.09
C GLU A 137 15.47 15.87 14.65
N ILE A 138 14.25 15.98 14.12
CA ILE A 138 14.03 16.28 12.69
C ILE A 138 13.53 17.71 12.44
N GLN A 139 13.21 18.47 13.49
CA GLN A 139 12.66 19.84 13.39
C GLN A 139 11.59 19.91 12.29
N LEU A 140 10.57 19.07 12.43
CA LEU A 140 9.60 18.78 11.39
C LEU A 140 8.79 20.02 11.01
N TYR A 141 8.36 20.80 12.01
CA TYR A 141 7.48 21.94 11.81
C TYR A 141 7.97 23.21 12.53
N PRO A 142 7.53 24.40 12.09
CA PRO A 142 7.51 25.60 12.92
C PRO A 142 6.60 25.39 14.15
N GLU A 143 6.83 26.13 15.24
CA GLU A 143 6.09 25.99 16.53
C GLU A 143 4.56 26.06 16.39
N ASP A 144 4.02 26.75 15.38
CA ASP A 144 2.59 26.96 15.19
C ASP A 144 1.81 25.75 14.66
N TRP A 145 2.48 24.67 14.23
CA TRP A 145 1.85 23.50 13.59
C TRP A 145 1.77 22.25 14.49
N GLU A 146 2.10 22.40 15.78
CA GLU A 146 2.03 21.30 16.76
C GLU A 146 0.63 20.68 16.88
N GLY A 147 -0.43 21.48 16.73
CA GLY A 147 -1.82 21.01 16.85
C GLY A 147 -2.23 20.01 15.77
N ASP A 148 -1.74 20.18 14.54
CA ASP A 148 -2.06 19.29 13.42
C ASP A 148 -1.34 17.94 13.54
N PHE A 149 -0.15 17.94 14.14
CA PHE A 149 0.58 16.72 14.48
C PHE A 149 -0.17 15.88 15.53
N ASP A 150 -0.65 16.53 16.59
CA ASP A 150 -1.39 15.85 17.66
C ASP A 150 -2.74 15.29 17.15
N GLY A 151 -3.40 16.01 16.23
CA GLY A 151 -4.62 15.58 15.55
C GLY A 151 -4.46 14.39 14.60
N PHE A 152 -3.22 14.02 14.24
CA PHE A 152 -2.96 12.79 13.49
C PHE A 152 -3.08 11.54 14.37
N HIS A 153 -2.92 11.65 15.69
CA HIS A 153 -3.03 10.51 16.60
C HIS A 153 -2.12 9.31 16.23
N VAL A 154 -0.86 9.59 15.83
CA VAL A 154 0.12 8.57 15.38
C VAL A 154 0.26 7.42 16.37
N GLY A 155 0.28 7.69 17.68
CA GLY A 155 0.39 6.65 18.70
C GLY A 155 -0.79 5.67 18.67
N ARG A 156 -2.02 6.17 18.55
CA ARG A 156 -3.23 5.34 18.43
C ARG A 156 -3.17 4.51 17.15
N TYR A 157 -2.73 5.11 16.05
CA TYR A 157 -2.59 4.45 14.77
C TYR A 157 -1.61 3.27 14.84
N MET A 158 -0.37 3.51 15.26
CA MET A 158 0.68 2.48 15.25
C MET A 158 0.40 1.34 16.24
N VAL A 159 -0.21 1.63 17.39
CA VAL A 159 -0.57 0.59 18.37
C VAL A 159 -1.73 -0.27 17.85
N ALA A 160 -2.70 0.32 17.15
CA ALA A 160 -3.79 -0.43 16.51
C ALA A 160 -3.27 -1.36 15.40
N CYS A 161 -2.32 -0.89 14.59
CA CYS A 161 -1.79 -1.64 13.44
C CYS A 161 -0.72 -2.68 13.79
N HIS A 162 -0.02 -2.52 14.92
CA HIS A 162 1.08 -3.42 15.33
C HIS A 162 0.91 -3.92 16.79
N PRO A 163 -0.19 -4.61 17.11
CA PRO A 163 -0.43 -5.11 18.47
C PRO A 163 0.55 -6.22 18.88
N ASP A 164 1.24 -6.88 17.93
CA ASP A 164 2.28 -7.88 18.21
C ASP A 164 3.68 -7.27 18.41
N ALA A 165 3.81 -5.94 18.35
CA ALA A 165 5.07 -5.26 18.59
C ALA A 165 5.63 -5.60 20.00
N PRO A 166 6.85 -6.18 20.10
CA PRO A 166 7.40 -6.61 21.37
C PRO A 166 7.66 -5.46 22.36
N THR A 167 8.04 -4.29 21.85
CA THR A 167 8.41 -3.13 22.67
C THR A 167 7.95 -1.81 22.03
N ILE A 168 8.00 -0.74 22.82
CA ILE A 168 7.80 0.63 22.33
C ILE A 168 8.80 0.98 21.22
N GLU A 169 10.04 0.49 21.27
CA GLU A 169 11.02 0.76 20.21
C GLU A 169 10.61 0.20 18.85
N HIS A 170 9.94 -0.97 18.82
CA HIS A 170 9.42 -1.52 17.58
C HIS A 170 8.27 -0.65 17.03
N LEU A 171 7.36 -0.19 17.90
CA LEU A 171 6.29 0.75 17.51
C LEU A 171 6.85 2.09 17.03
N MET A 172 7.90 2.59 17.69
CA MET A 172 8.54 3.85 17.35
C MET A 172 9.24 3.81 15.99
N VAL A 173 9.71 2.65 15.54
CA VAL A 173 10.23 2.49 14.18
C VAL A 173 9.12 2.68 13.14
N ALA A 174 7.95 2.06 13.33
CA ALA A 174 6.80 2.28 12.44
C ALA A 174 6.29 3.73 12.51
N ALA A 175 6.20 4.32 13.70
CA ALA A 175 5.75 5.68 13.91
C ALA A 175 6.64 6.71 13.19
N ARG A 176 7.97 6.57 13.26
CA ARG A 176 8.91 7.48 12.59
C ARG A 176 8.80 7.39 11.07
N LEU A 177 8.66 6.18 10.52
CA LEU A 177 8.50 6.00 9.07
C LEU A 177 7.18 6.60 8.59
N MET A 178 6.07 6.33 9.28
CA MET A 178 4.76 6.94 9.00
C MET A 178 4.83 8.47 9.04
N VAL A 179 5.42 9.06 10.08
CA VAL A 179 5.55 10.54 10.17
C VAL A 179 6.46 11.09 9.07
N ALA A 180 7.54 10.40 8.72
CA ALA A 180 8.43 10.83 7.65
C ALA A 180 7.76 10.73 6.26
N GLU A 181 6.94 9.71 6.03
CA GLU A 181 6.10 9.57 4.84
C GLU A 181 5.13 10.76 4.71
N ASN A 182 4.38 11.08 5.78
CA ASN A 182 3.49 12.25 5.80
C ASN A 182 4.26 13.56 5.61
N ALA A 183 5.44 13.72 6.22
CA ALA A 183 6.26 14.93 6.07
C ALA A 183 6.65 15.19 4.61
N VAL A 184 6.99 14.14 3.87
CA VAL A 184 7.34 14.23 2.45
C VAL A 184 6.10 14.56 1.62
N ASP A 185 4.99 13.87 1.87
CA ASP A 185 3.73 14.11 1.16
C ASP A 185 3.25 15.55 1.36
N ASP A 186 3.14 15.98 2.62
CA ASP A 186 2.70 17.33 3.01
C ASP A 186 3.57 18.43 2.38
N CYS A 187 4.91 18.31 2.45
CA CYS A 187 5.83 19.36 2.02
C CYS A 187 6.18 19.34 0.53
N TYR A 188 6.15 18.16 -0.12
CA TYR A 188 6.56 18.03 -1.52
C TYR A 188 5.40 17.80 -2.48
N CYS A 189 4.35 17.09 -2.06
CA CYS A 189 3.20 16.77 -2.91
C CYS A 189 2.06 17.78 -2.70
N GLU A 190 1.76 18.12 -1.45
CA GLU A 190 0.51 18.79 -1.04
C GLU A 190 0.71 20.25 -0.56
N ASP A 191 -0.22 20.75 0.25
CA ASP A 191 -0.45 22.18 0.52
C ASP A 191 0.68 22.93 1.25
N LEU A 192 1.72 22.25 1.76
CA LEU A 192 2.78 22.88 2.57
C LEU A 192 4.01 23.26 1.75
N GLY A 193 3.82 23.52 0.45
CA GLY A 193 4.87 23.85 -0.51
C GLY A 193 5.03 22.83 -1.64
N GLY A 194 4.06 21.93 -1.78
CA GLY A 194 3.97 20.98 -2.87
C GLY A 194 3.73 21.64 -4.22
N SER A 195 4.23 20.97 -5.25
CA SER A 195 4.11 21.42 -6.63
C SER A 195 4.45 20.24 -7.55
N PRO A 196 3.65 19.99 -8.59
CA PRO A 196 3.98 18.96 -9.58
C PRO A 196 5.26 19.31 -10.34
N ILE A 197 5.51 20.60 -10.57
CA ILE A 197 6.70 21.10 -11.28
C ILE A 197 7.94 20.89 -10.40
N GLY A 198 8.84 20.04 -10.87
CA GLY A 198 10.08 19.71 -10.17
C GLY A 198 9.93 18.68 -9.05
N LEU A 199 8.75 18.07 -8.88
CA LEU A 199 8.52 17.03 -7.88
C LEU A 199 9.49 15.85 -8.02
N GLY A 200 9.75 15.42 -9.26
CA GLY A 200 10.70 14.33 -9.55
C GLY A 200 12.11 14.58 -9.01
N GLY A 201 12.59 15.83 -9.08
CA GLY A 201 13.88 16.20 -8.51
C GLY A 201 13.89 16.15 -6.98
N ARG A 202 12.83 16.68 -6.34
CA ARG A 202 12.69 16.67 -4.87
C ARG A 202 12.57 15.25 -4.32
N LEU A 203 11.71 14.43 -4.91
CA LEU A 203 11.52 13.03 -4.50
C LEU A 203 12.77 12.19 -4.72
N LEU A 204 13.50 12.38 -5.83
CA LEU A 204 14.76 11.68 -6.05
C LEU A 204 15.77 12.00 -4.94
N LEU A 205 15.94 13.29 -4.60
CA LEU A 205 16.86 13.71 -3.53
C LEU A 205 16.42 13.19 -2.16
N ALA A 206 15.12 13.21 -1.85
CA ALA A 206 14.60 12.59 -0.62
C ALA A 206 14.78 11.07 -0.60
N HIS A 207 14.60 10.38 -1.73
CA HIS A 207 14.81 8.94 -1.82
C HIS A 207 16.25 8.55 -1.49
N THR A 208 17.23 9.42 -1.79
CA THR A 208 18.63 9.16 -1.40
C THR A 208 18.85 9.13 0.13
N ALA A 209 17.93 9.67 0.93
CA ALA A 209 17.96 9.53 2.39
C ALA A 209 17.63 8.09 2.84
N LEU A 210 16.92 7.32 2.00
CA LEU A 210 16.58 5.92 2.23
C LEU A 210 17.59 4.98 1.56
N ASP A 211 18.00 5.32 0.32
CA ASP A 211 18.97 4.60 -0.51
C ASP A 211 20.22 5.46 -0.78
N PRO A 212 21.30 5.30 0.02
CA PRO A 212 22.43 6.23 0.01
C PRO A 212 23.11 6.40 -1.36
N LEU A 213 23.41 7.65 -1.71
CA LEU A 213 24.30 7.93 -2.83
C LEU A 213 25.71 7.45 -2.49
N HIS A 214 26.34 6.73 -3.41
CA HIS A 214 27.76 6.41 -3.38
C HIS A 214 28.47 7.15 -4.50
N SER A 215 29.30 8.14 -4.13
CA SER A 215 29.99 9.02 -5.07
C SER A 215 31.47 9.18 -4.73
N THR A 216 32.16 10.05 -5.46
CA THR A 216 33.58 10.38 -5.21
C THR A 216 33.75 11.08 -3.87
N ALA A 217 34.97 11.08 -3.34
CA ALA A 217 35.31 11.78 -2.10
C ALA A 217 35.02 13.29 -2.14
N GLU A 218 34.98 13.90 -3.33
CA GLU A 218 34.64 15.30 -3.54
C GLU A 218 33.15 15.57 -3.27
N TYR A 219 32.25 14.69 -3.74
CA TYR A 219 30.80 14.92 -3.72
C TYR A 219 30.07 14.22 -2.57
N GLN A 220 30.66 13.18 -1.98
CA GLN A 220 30.04 12.45 -0.87
C GLN A 220 29.66 13.36 0.32
N PRO A 221 30.52 14.29 0.80
CA PRO A 221 30.18 15.16 1.92
C PRO A 221 29.05 16.16 1.58
N VAL A 222 29.01 16.65 0.34
CA VAL A 222 27.97 17.60 -0.13
C VAL A 222 26.60 16.93 -0.15
N TRP A 223 26.52 15.68 -0.63
CA TRP A 223 25.28 14.90 -0.53
C TRP A 223 24.87 14.66 0.92
N ALA A 224 25.80 14.28 1.79
CA ALA A 224 25.51 14.03 3.20
C ALA A 224 24.94 15.29 3.90
N GLU A 225 25.52 16.47 3.64
CA GLU A 225 25.00 17.75 4.12
C GLU A 225 23.59 18.03 3.60
N SER A 226 23.31 17.68 2.34
CA SER A 226 21.98 17.88 1.74
C SER A 226 20.85 17.12 2.46
N LEU A 227 21.16 16.03 3.18
CA LEU A 227 20.17 15.28 3.96
C LEU A 227 19.64 16.08 5.17
N HIS A 228 20.28 17.18 5.53
CA HIS A 228 19.86 18.06 6.63
C HIS A 228 19.09 19.30 6.18
N ALA A 229 19.01 19.54 4.86
CA ALA A 229 18.56 20.82 4.33
C ALA A 229 17.06 21.11 4.53
N ASP A 230 16.21 20.10 4.66
CA ASP A 230 14.78 20.27 4.94
C ASP A 230 14.19 19.15 5.80
N ALA A 231 12.99 19.37 6.32
CA ALA A 231 12.30 18.43 7.21
C ALA A 231 12.02 17.07 6.54
N PRO A 232 11.54 17.01 5.28
CA PRO A 232 11.38 15.74 4.55
C PRO A 232 12.64 14.87 4.54
N ARG A 233 13.81 15.43 4.15
CA ARG A 233 15.06 14.66 4.12
C ARG A 233 15.57 14.29 5.51
N ARG A 234 15.45 15.19 6.49
CA ARG A 234 15.80 14.88 7.89
C ARG A 234 14.94 13.74 8.44
N SER A 235 13.65 13.75 8.13
CA SER A 235 12.69 12.75 8.57
C SER A 235 13.00 11.36 7.99
N TYR A 236 13.15 11.22 6.67
CA TYR A 236 13.52 9.95 6.05
C TYR A 236 14.88 9.44 6.51
N ARG A 237 15.90 10.31 6.58
CA ARG A 237 17.23 9.90 7.05
C ARG A 237 17.15 9.35 8.48
N SER A 238 16.59 10.12 9.41
CA SER A 238 16.51 9.70 10.82
C SER A 238 15.65 8.45 10.97
N ALA A 239 14.45 8.40 10.37
CA ALA A 239 13.57 7.24 10.46
C ALA A 239 14.22 5.97 9.90
N MET A 240 14.91 6.06 8.75
CA MET A 240 15.62 4.94 8.14
C MET A 240 16.82 4.49 8.98
N GLU A 241 17.55 5.42 9.63
CA GLU A 241 18.62 5.08 10.58
C GLU A 241 18.11 4.25 11.77
N TYR A 242 16.91 4.55 12.30
CA TYR A 242 16.27 3.72 13.33
C TYR A 242 15.79 2.37 12.76
N PHE A 243 15.19 2.38 11.57
CA PHE A 243 14.68 1.16 10.93
C PHE A 243 15.79 0.14 10.69
N VAL A 244 16.92 0.55 10.10
CA VAL A 244 18.03 -0.37 9.76
C VAL A 244 18.80 -0.89 10.97
N ARG A 245 18.60 -0.30 12.17
CA ARG A 245 19.12 -0.87 13.43
C ARG A 245 18.34 -2.10 13.89
N LEU A 246 17.08 -2.22 13.47
CA LEU A 246 16.17 -3.30 13.85
C LEU A 246 15.95 -4.30 12.70
N ALA A 247 15.86 -3.80 11.47
CA ALA A 247 15.62 -4.59 10.27
C ALA A 247 16.86 -5.34 9.78
N THR A 248 16.64 -6.48 9.12
CA THR A 248 17.68 -7.11 8.31
C THR A 248 17.94 -6.30 7.02
N PRO A 249 19.07 -6.54 6.32
CA PRO A 249 19.31 -5.91 5.02
C PRO A 249 18.21 -6.19 4.00
N SER A 250 17.62 -7.40 4.00
CA SER A 250 16.52 -7.77 3.09
C SER A 250 15.23 -7.02 3.42
N GLN A 251 14.92 -6.81 4.70
CA GLN A 251 13.78 -6.00 5.13
C GLN A 251 13.98 -4.51 4.77
N ALA A 252 15.20 -4.00 4.95
CA ALA A 252 15.58 -2.64 4.54
C ALA A 252 15.46 -2.43 3.02
N ASP A 253 15.93 -3.37 2.21
CA ASP A 253 15.79 -3.32 0.75
C ASP A 253 14.33 -3.40 0.29
N ARG A 254 13.53 -4.27 0.92
CA ARG A 254 12.08 -4.33 0.68
C ARG A 254 11.40 -2.98 0.95
N PHE A 255 11.72 -2.33 2.07
CA PHE A 255 11.18 -1.01 2.39
C PHE A 255 11.59 0.04 1.36
N ARG A 256 12.88 0.10 0.96
CA ARG A 256 13.33 1.00 -0.11
C ARG A 256 12.55 0.82 -1.40
N HIS A 257 12.29 -0.43 -1.79
CA HIS A 257 11.51 -0.74 -2.98
C HIS A 257 10.06 -0.26 -2.85
N ASP A 258 9.40 -0.50 -1.71
CA ASP A 258 8.03 0.00 -1.50
C ASP A 258 7.98 1.54 -1.48
N MET A 259 9.00 2.22 -0.97
CA MET A 259 9.12 3.67 -1.05
C MET A 259 9.37 4.17 -2.47
N ALA A 260 10.12 3.44 -3.29
CA ALA A 260 10.26 3.76 -4.71
C ALA A 260 8.92 3.62 -5.45
N ARG A 261 8.09 2.64 -5.08
CA ARG A 261 6.71 2.53 -5.59
C ARG A 261 5.88 3.75 -5.20
N LEU A 262 5.91 4.14 -3.93
CA LEU A 262 5.20 5.31 -3.41
C LEU A 262 5.56 6.57 -4.19
N HIS A 263 6.86 6.84 -4.35
CA HIS A 263 7.32 8.01 -5.11
C HIS A 263 6.92 7.97 -6.59
N MET A 264 6.89 6.80 -7.23
CA MET A 264 6.36 6.68 -8.60
C MET A 264 4.86 6.99 -8.65
N GLY A 265 4.10 6.60 -7.63
CA GLY A 265 2.70 6.95 -7.47
C GLY A 265 2.48 8.46 -7.37
N TYR A 266 3.22 9.13 -6.49
CA TYR A 266 3.19 10.60 -6.36
C TYR A 266 3.49 11.30 -7.68
N LEU A 267 4.48 10.82 -8.43
CA LEU A 267 4.83 11.41 -9.73
C LEU A 267 3.74 11.19 -10.80
N ALA A 268 3.05 10.05 -10.78
CA ALA A 268 1.96 9.79 -11.70
C ALA A 268 0.75 10.71 -11.41
N GLU A 269 0.38 10.85 -10.14
CA GLU A 269 -0.69 11.75 -9.72
C GLU A 269 -0.37 13.22 -10.03
N ALA A 270 0.84 13.67 -9.70
CA ALA A 270 1.31 15.01 -10.02
C ALA A 270 1.31 15.31 -11.53
N ALA A 271 1.68 14.33 -12.36
CA ALA A 271 1.64 14.48 -13.82
C ALA A 271 0.20 14.61 -14.35
N TRP A 272 -0.75 13.91 -13.74
CA TRP A 272 -2.16 14.07 -14.07
C TRP A 272 -2.71 15.43 -13.63
N ASP A 273 -2.35 15.89 -12.43
CA ASP A 273 -2.74 17.23 -11.95
C ASP A 273 -2.20 18.34 -12.88
N GLU A 274 -0.91 18.28 -13.26
CA GLU A 274 -0.29 19.27 -14.16
C GLU A 274 -1.01 19.36 -15.53
N THR A 275 -1.54 18.23 -16.01
CA THR A 275 -2.22 18.14 -17.30
C THR A 275 -3.75 18.20 -17.20
N ASN A 276 -4.30 18.39 -15.99
CA ASN A 276 -5.73 18.29 -15.70
C ASN A 276 -6.36 16.99 -16.24
N HIS A 277 -5.60 15.90 -16.21
CA HIS A 277 -6.04 14.60 -16.70
C HIS A 277 -6.84 13.89 -15.61
N VAL A 278 -8.13 13.65 -15.87
CA VAL A 278 -8.88 12.66 -15.10
C VAL A 278 -8.57 11.30 -15.72
N PRO A 279 -8.12 10.27 -14.97
CA PRO A 279 -7.86 8.92 -15.48
C PRO A 279 -9.14 8.09 -15.63
N GLU A 280 -9.11 6.99 -16.39
CA GLU A 280 -10.12 5.94 -16.28
C GLU A 280 -10.07 5.29 -14.89
N VAL A 281 -11.17 4.65 -14.45
CA VAL A 281 -11.26 4.05 -13.10
C VAL A 281 -10.12 3.04 -12.84
N TRP A 282 -9.81 2.19 -13.83
CA TRP A 282 -8.74 1.20 -13.68
C TRP A 282 -7.34 1.83 -13.71
N GLU A 283 -7.16 2.96 -14.41
CA GLU A 283 -5.91 3.72 -14.42
C GLU A 283 -5.69 4.38 -13.06
N TYR A 284 -6.74 4.97 -12.48
CA TYR A 284 -6.73 5.49 -11.12
C TYR A 284 -6.32 4.41 -10.11
N LEU A 285 -6.96 3.24 -10.15
CA LEU A 285 -6.62 2.12 -9.28
C LEU A 285 -5.18 1.62 -9.50
N ALA A 286 -4.67 1.67 -10.73
CA ALA A 286 -3.28 1.33 -11.01
C ALA A 286 -2.31 2.33 -10.36
N MET A 287 -2.57 3.63 -10.47
CA MET A 287 -1.79 4.65 -9.75
C MET A 287 -1.89 4.47 -8.24
N ARG A 288 -3.09 4.22 -7.71
CA ARG A 288 -3.37 4.05 -6.28
C ARG A 288 -2.81 2.77 -5.67
N GLN A 289 -2.37 1.82 -6.49
CA GLN A 289 -1.55 0.68 -6.03
C GLN A 289 -0.09 1.08 -5.75
N PHE A 290 0.38 2.19 -6.34
CA PHE A 290 1.70 2.77 -6.12
C PHE A 290 1.64 3.91 -5.09
N ASN A 291 0.78 4.92 -5.29
CA ASN A 291 0.48 5.90 -4.24
C ASN A 291 -0.44 5.23 -3.20
N ASN A 292 0.18 4.55 -2.25
CA ASN A 292 -0.46 3.53 -1.44
C ASN A 292 0.18 3.46 -0.05
N PHE A 293 -0.58 2.97 0.94
CA PHE A 293 -0.06 2.70 2.28
C PHE A 293 0.90 1.50 2.34
N ARG A 294 1.14 0.78 1.23
CA ARG A 294 1.96 -0.42 1.13
C ARG A 294 3.26 -0.42 1.94
N PRO A 295 4.06 0.67 2.04
CA PRO A 295 5.28 0.67 2.88
C PRO A 295 5.03 0.37 4.37
N CYS A 296 3.82 0.60 4.87
CA CYS A 296 3.47 0.45 6.29
C CYS A 296 3.14 -1.01 6.70
N PRO A 297 2.23 -1.76 6.03
CA PRO A 297 1.98 -3.16 6.38
C PRO A 297 3.17 -4.07 6.02
N THR A 298 4.01 -3.71 5.04
CA THR A 298 5.14 -4.57 4.62
C THR A 298 6.33 -4.57 5.59
N ILE A 299 6.32 -3.74 6.64
CA ILE A 299 7.29 -3.78 7.74
C ILE A 299 6.78 -4.54 8.98
N THR A 300 5.60 -5.18 8.90
CA THR A 300 4.95 -5.86 10.04
C THR A 300 5.82 -6.94 10.69
N ASP A 301 6.67 -7.65 9.94
CA ASP A 301 7.65 -8.60 10.48
C ASP A 301 8.79 -7.92 11.24
N THR A 302 9.36 -6.85 10.68
CA THR A 302 10.38 -6.05 11.38
C THR A 302 9.84 -5.53 12.71
N VAL A 303 8.63 -4.95 12.69
CA VAL A 303 7.97 -4.42 13.89
C VAL A 303 7.56 -5.54 14.86
N GLY A 304 7.21 -6.71 14.35
CA GLY A 304 6.95 -7.91 15.16
C GLY A 304 8.22 -8.59 15.71
N GLY A 305 9.42 -8.11 15.35
CA GLY A 305 10.69 -8.67 15.81
C GLY A 305 11.03 -10.04 15.19
N TYR A 306 10.67 -10.26 13.93
CA TYR A 306 11.04 -11.45 13.15
C TYR A 306 11.28 -11.08 11.68
N GLU A 307 11.60 -12.09 10.84
CA GLU A 307 11.80 -11.88 9.41
C GLU A 307 10.95 -12.85 8.60
N LEU A 308 10.25 -12.32 7.59
CA LEU A 308 9.79 -13.10 6.45
C LEU A 308 10.94 -13.18 5.42
N PRO A 309 11.50 -14.38 5.13
CA PRO A 309 12.58 -14.53 4.16
C PRO A 309 12.26 -13.92 2.79
N ALA A 310 13.25 -13.29 2.16
CA ALA A 310 13.09 -12.58 0.89
C ALA A 310 12.50 -13.46 -0.23
N ASP A 311 12.92 -14.73 -0.32
CA ASP A 311 12.41 -15.66 -1.34
C ASP A 311 10.92 -15.99 -1.15
N LEU A 312 10.43 -15.98 0.10
CA LEU A 312 9.01 -16.15 0.41
C LEU A 312 8.22 -14.86 0.16
N HIS A 313 8.81 -13.71 0.52
CA HIS A 313 8.23 -12.41 0.22
C HIS A 313 8.04 -12.19 -1.29
N ALA A 314 9.03 -12.58 -2.09
CA ALA A 314 9.04 -12.38 -3.54
C ALA A 314 8.09 -13.32 -4.31
N GLN A 315 7.45 -14.30 -3.66
CA GLN A 315 6.52 -15.20 -4.34
C GLN A 315 5.34 -14.42 -4.94
N PRO A 316 4.91 -14.75 -6.18
CA PRO A 316 3.78 -14.07 -6.82
C PRO A 316 2.50 -14.05 -5.98
N ALA A 317 2.21 -15.14 -5.27
CA ALA A 317 1.05 -15.22 -4.37
C ALA A 317 1.16 -14.23 -3.19
N MET A 318 2.34 -14.12 -2.57
CA MET A 318 2.58 -13.14 -1.50
C MET A 318 2.48 -11.70 -2.03
N GLN A 319 3.06 -11.43 -3.20
CA GLN A 319 2.95 -10.11 -3.84
C GLN A 319 1.51 -9.74 -4.20
N ARG A 320 0.68 -10.70 -4.63
CA ARG A 320 -0.75 -10.48 -4.86
C ARG A 320 -1.48 -10.15 -3.55
N VAL A 321 -1.22 -10.89 -2.47
CA VAL A 321 -1.82 -10.60 -1.15
C VAL A 321 -1.48 -9.18 -0.70
N LEU A 322 -0.20 -8.79 -0.77
CA LEU A 322 0.25 -7.46 -0.36
C LEU A 322 -0.36 -6.34 -1.20
N ALA A 323 -0.49 -6.54 -2.51
CA ALA A 323 -1.15 -5.59 -3.39
C ALA A 323 -2.64 -5.43 -3.05
N LEU A 324 -3.37 -6.54 -2.83
CA LEU A 324 -4.79 -6.50 -2.47
C LEU A 324 -5.02 -5.82 -1.11
N ALA A 325 -4.19 -6.14 -0.11
CA ALA A 325 -4.24 -5.51 1.21
C ALA A 325 -4.00 -4.00 1.13
N GLY A 326 -2.93 -3.59 0.43
CA GLY A 326 -2.61 -2.18 0.22
C GLY A 326 -3.71 -1.44 -0.54
N ASN A 327 -4.24 -2.03 -1.61
CA ASN A 327 -5.31 -1.43 -2.41
C ASN A 327 -6.58 -1.23 -1.56
N ALA A 328 -7.07 -2.28 -0.88
CA ALA A 328 -8.25 -2.17 -0.02
C ALA A 328 -8.04 -1.08 1.06
N SER A 329 -6.91 -1.14 1.76
CA SER A 329 -6.63 -0.20 2.86
C SER A 329 -6.40 1.24 2.41
N THR A 330 -5.97 1.47 1.17
CA THR A 330 -5.87 2.83 0.61
C THR A 330 -7.22 3.34 0.12
N ILE A 331 -8.10 2.49 -0.41
CA ILE A 331 -9.49 2.90 -0.71
C ILE A 331 -10.26 3.27 0.57
N VAL A 332 -9.92 2.69 1.73
CA VAL A 332 -10.44 3.19 3.02
C VAL A 332 -10.13 4.68 3.20
N ASN A 333 -8.91 5.11 2.87
CA ASN A 333 -8.56 6.53 2.95
C ASN A 333 -9.42 7.36 2.00
N ASP A 334 -9.51 7.00 0.72
CA ASP A 334 -10.36 7.69 -0.26
C ASP A 334 -11.81 7.90 0.23
N LEU A 335 -12.37 6.90 0.94
CA LEU A 335 -13.72 6.97 1.47
C LEU A 335 -13.84 7.91 2.68
N TYR A 336 -12.89 7.86 3.62
CA TYR A 336 -12.91 8.69 4.84
C TYR A 336 -12.42 10.13 4.59
N SER A 337 -11.49 10.33 3.66
CA SER A 337 -10.97 11.66 3.29
C SER A 337 -11.84 12.39 2.27
N TYR A 338 -12.80 11.72 1.62
CA TYR A 338 -13.67 12.28 0.59
C TYR A 338 -14.22 13.68 0.91
N THR A 339 -14.83 13.87 2.07
CA THR A 339 -15.44 15.17 2.45
C THR A 339 -14.41 16.26 2.69
N LYS A 340 -13.25 15.89 3.24
CA LYS A 340 -12.12 16.81 3.45
C LYS A 340 -11.58 17.25 2.09
N GLU A 341 -11.32 16.31 1.19
CA GLU A 341 -10.76 16.57 -0.14
C GLU A 341 -11.71 17.37 -1.04
N LEU A 342 -13.02 17.17 -0.92
CA LEU A 342 -14.01 18.01 -1.59
C LEU A 342 -13.98 19.47 -1.14
N ALA A 343 -13.55 19.73 0.09
CA ALA A 343 -13.42 21.09 0.63
C ALA A 343 -12.08 21.75 0.27
N SER A 344 -11.09 20.97 -0.18
CA SER A 344 -9.78 21.46 -0.58
C SER A 344 -9.80 22.13 -1.96
N PRO A 345 -8.89 23.09 -2.24
CA PRO A 345 -8.75 23.68 -3.57
C PRO A 345 -8.36 22.65 -4.64
N GLY A 346 -8.86 22.83 -5.87
CA GLY A 346 -8.54 21.93 -6.97
C GLY A 346 -9.47 20.71 -7.03
N ARG A 347 -9.09 19.70 -7.82
CA ARG A 347 -9.85 18.47 -7.97
C ARG A 347 -8.98 17.29 -7.54
N HIS A 348 -8.93 17.02 -6.24
CA HIS A 348 -8.29 15.83 -5.73
C HIS A 348 -8.97 14.57 -6.26
N MET A 349 -8.16 13.60 -6.69
CA MET A 349 -8.65 12.35 -7.25
C MET A 349 -8.75 11.30 -6.15
N ASN A 350 -9.98 11.00 -5.73
CA ASN A 350 -10.33 9.81 -4.97
C ASN A 350 -11.25 8.89 -5.78
N LEU A 351 -11.35 7.63 -5.40
CA LEU A 351 -12.17 6.65 -6.13
C LEU A 351 -13.62 7.11 -6.35
N PRO A 352 -14.36 7.66 -5.36
CA PRO A 352 -15.69 8.23 -5.59
C PRO A 352 -15.72 9.32 -6.68
N VAL A 353 -14.76 10.27 -6.68
CA VAL A 353 -14.69 11.36 -7.67
C VAL A 353 -14.43 10.82 -9.07
N VAL A 354 -13.53 9.85 -9.22
CA VAL A 354 -13.22 9.25 -10.54
C VAL A 354 -14.40 8.44 -11.06
N LEU A 355 -15.08 7.67 -10.19
CA LEU A 355 -16.30 6.94 -10.56
C LEU A 355 -17.44 7.86 -11.00
N ALA A 356 -17.66 8.96 -10.26
CA ALA A 356 -18.68 9.94 -10.60
C ALA A 356 -18.44 10.53 -12.00
N ASP A 357 -17.19 10.88 -12.31
CA ASP A 357 -16.79 11.45 -13.60
C ASP A 357 -16.92 10.43 -14.75
N ARG A 358 -16.25 9.29 -14.61
CA ARG A 358 -16.04 8.35 -15.71
C ARG A 358 -17.26 7.51 -16.02
N GLU A 359 -18.10 7.25 -15.02
CA GLU A 359 -19.32 6.49 -15.20
C GLU A 359 -20.60 7.34 -15.18
N SER A 360 -20.46 8.67 -15.09
CA SER A 360 -21.58 9.62 -15.05
C SER A 360 -22.58 9.30 -13.91
N LEU A 361 -22.05 8.91 -12.75
CA LEU A 361 -22.84 8.59 -11.55
C LEU A 361 -23.05 9.85 -10.71
N SER A 362 -24.12 9.86 -9.91
CA SER A 362 -24.26 10.86 -8.85
C SER A 362 -23.14 10.66 -7.81
N GLU A 363 -22.76 11.71 -7.07
CA GLU A 363 -21.76 11.62 -6.00
C GLU A 363 -22.08 10.49 -5.00
N LYS A 364 -23.36 10.39 -4.62
CA LYS A 364 -23.87 9.33 -3.75
C LYS A 364 -23.68 7.94 -4.37
N ASP A 365 -24.13 7.74 -5.62
CA ASP A 365 -24.03 6.42 -6.26
C ASP A 365 -22.56 6.02 -6.51
N ALA A 366 -21.71 6.99 -6.84
CA ALA A 366 -20.27 6.78 -7.02
C ALA A 366 -19.58 6.39 -5.70
N TYR A 367 -19.93 7.06 -4.60
CA TYR A 367 -19.41 6.74 -3.27
C TYR A 367 -19.85 5.34 -2.82
N LEU A 368 -21.14 5.00 -2.99
CA LEU A 368 -21.65 3.66 -2.69
C LEU A 368 -20.99 2.59 -3.57
N LYS A 369 -20.70 2.90 -4.84
CA LYS A 369 -19.94 2.01 -5.72
C LYS A 369 -18.49 1.84 -5.27
N ALA A 370 -17.84 2.91 -4.78
CA ALA A 370 -16.48 2.83 -4.22
C ALA A 370 -16.44 1.91 -2.99
N VAL A 371 -17.47 1.94 -2.14
CA VAL A 371 -17.63 0.99 -1.02
C VAL A 371 -17.68 -0.46 -1.52
N GLU A 372 -18.41 -0.76 -2.59
CA GLU A 372 -18.45 -2.10 -3.16
C GLU A 372 -17.10 -2.54 -3.77
N VAL A 373 -16.40 -1.63 -4.46
CA VAL A 373 -15.03 -1.90 -4.98
C VAL A 373 -14.08 -2.24 -3.83
N HIS A 374 -14.11 -1.47 -2.74
CA HIS A 374 -13.35 -1.80 -1.53
C HIS A 374 -13.70 -3.19 -1.00
N ASN A 375 -14.99 -3.49 -0.88
CA ASN A 375 -15.47 -4.73 -0.31
C ASN A 375 -15.04 -5.95 -1.14
N ASP A 376 -15.04 -5.83 -2.47
CA ASP A 376 -14.52 -6.87 -3.37
C ASP A 376 -13.00 -7.07 -3.18
N LEU A 377 -12.23 -5.98 -3.10
CA LEU A 377 -10.78 -6.05 -2.83
C LEU A 377 -10.47 -6.71 -1.48
N MET A 378 -11.24 -6.40 -0.44
CA MET A 378 -11.07 -6.97 0.89
C MET A 378 -11.39 -8.47 0.91
N ARG A 379 -12.45 -8.90 0.23
CA ARG A 379 -12.79 -10.33 0.07
C ARG A 379 -11.70 -11.08 -0.71
N ASP A 380 -11.19 -10.49 -1.79
CA ASP A 380 -10.10 -11.06 -2.57
C ASP A 380 -8.79 -11.17 -1.75
N PHE A 381 -8.49 -10.16 -0.93
CA PHE A 381 -7.36 -10.18 0.00
C PHE A 381 -7.48 -11.34 1.00
N GLU A 382 -8.63 -11.51 1.64
CA GLU A 382 -8.87 -12.58 2.60
C GLU A 382 -8.77 -13.97 1.96
N ALA A 383 -9.38 -14.14 0.78
CA ALA A 383 -9.32 -15.38 0.04
C ALA A 383 -7.87 -15.74 -0.36
N ALA A 384 -7.14 -14.79 -0.96
CA ALA A 384 -5.74 -15.00 -1.35
C ALA A 384 -4.83 -15.28 -0.15
N SER A 385 -5.09 -14.63 0.99
CA SER A 385 -4.36 -14.86 2.23
C SER A 385 -4.61 -16.27 2.78
N ALA A 386 -5.87 -16.73 2.78
CA ALA A 386 -6.23 -18.07 3.22
C ALA A 386 -5.65 -19.17 2.31
N GLU A 387 -5.70 -18.96 0.99
CA GLU A 387 -5.09 -19.85 0.00
C GLU A 387 -3.57 -19.97 0.19
N LEU A 388 -2.88 -18.83 0.37
CA LEU A 388 -1.44 -18.82 0.58
C LEU A 388 -1.05 -19.44 1.93
N ALA A 389 -1.81 -19.17 3.00
CA ALA A 389 -1.59 -19.78 4.30
C ALA A 389 -1.71 -21.32 4.24
N ALA A 390 -2.66 -21.85 3.48
CA ALA A 390 -2.83 -23.28 3.27
C ALA A 390 -1.74 -23.88 2.37
N ALA A 391 -1.34 -23.17 1.31
CA ALA A 391 -0.33 -23.65 0.36
C ALA A 391 1.11 -23.58 0.92
N CYS A 392 1.39 -22.63 1.81
CA CYS A 392 2.70 -22.40 2.39
C CYS A 392 2.58 -22.19 3.92
N PRO A 393 2.33 -23.26 4.71
CA PRO A 393 2.09 -23.19 6.15
C PRO A 393 3.39 -23.00 6.96
N VAL A 394 4.32 -22.19 6.45
CA VAL A 394 5.55 -21.82 7.15
C VAL A 394 5.20 -20.80 8.23
N PRO A 395 5.65 -20.96 9.49
CA PRO A 395 5.26 -20.08 10.59
C PRO A 395 5.48 -18.58 10.33
N SER A 396 6.58 -18.20 9.67
CA SER A 396 6.84 -16.79 9.32
C SER A 396 5.86 -16.25 8.26
N VAL A 397 5.41 -17.08 7.32
CA VAL A 397 4.36 -16.71 6.34
C VAL A 397 3.04 -16.49 7.05
N LEU A 398 2.62 -17.43 7.91
CA LEU A 398 1.36 -17.32 8.66
C LEU A 398 1.35 -16.07 9.56
N ARG A 399 2.46 -15.82 10.25
CA ARG A 399 2.62 -14.64 11.12
C ARG A 399 2.60 -13.35 10.30
N PHE A 400 3.26 -13.32 9.14
CA PHE A 400 3.29 -12.16 8.26
C PHE A 400 1.91 -11.84 7.68
N LEU A 401 1.19 -12.85 7.16
CA LEU A 401 -0.17 -12.68 6.65
C LEU A 401 -1.11 -12.14 7.73
N LYS A 402 -1.01 -12.67 8.95
CA LYS A 402 -1.76 -12.14 10.10
C LYS A 402 -1.38 -10.69 10.40
N GLY A 403 -0.09 -10.36 10.38
CA GLY A 403 0.41 -9.00 10.60
C GLY A 403 -0.11 -8.00 9.55
N VAL A 404 -0.21 -8.42 8.29
CA VAL A 404 -0.81 -7.60 7.22
C VAL A 404 -2.30 -7.39 7.46
N ALA A 405 -3.05 -8.45 7.77
CA ALA A 405 -4.49 -8.34 8.06
C ALA A 405 -4.77 -7.41 9.25
N VAL A 406 -4.01 -7.56 10.34
CA VAL A 406 -4.11 -6.71 11.53
C VAL A 406 -3.79 -5.25 11.20
N TRP A 407 -2.82 -4.99 10.32
CA TRP A 407 -2.51 -3.64 9.88
C TRP A 407 -3.67 -3.02 9.10
N VAL A 408 -4.32 -3.76 8.19
CA VAL A 408 -5.50 -3.32 7.45
C VAL A 408 -6.64 -2.96 8.41
N ASP A 409 -6.92 -3.82 9.38
CA ASP A 409 -7.97 -3.59 10.38
C ASP A 409 -7.65 -2.37 11.26
N GLY A 410 -6.40 -2.26 11.72
CA GLY A 410 -5.91 -1.13 12.52
C GLY A 410 -5.97 0.21 11.77
N ASN A 411 -5.67 0.21 10.47
CA ASN A 411 -5.78 1.39 9.63
C ASN A 411 -7.24 1.85 9.47
N HIS A 412 -8.16 0.92 9.22
CA HIS A 412 -9.59 1.23 9.21
C HIS A 412 -10.05 1.79 10.56
N TYR A 413 -9.66 1.15 11.67
CA TYR A 413 -9.99 1.62 13.02
C TYR A 413 -9.50 3.05 13.27
N TRP A 414 -8.29 3.40 12.82
CA TRP A 414 -7.77 4.75 12.97
C TRP A 414 -8.58 5.77 12.15
N HIS A 415 -8.90 5.47 10.89
CA HIS A 415 -9.75 6.34 10.06
C HIS A 415 -11.14 6.53 10.68
N GLN A 416 -11.75 5.42 11.13
CA GLN A 416 -13.06 5.39 11.75
C GLN A 416 -13.12 6.20 13.06
N THR A 417 -12.02 6.31 13.81
CA THR A 417 -12.00 6.97 15.12
C THR A 417 -11.34 8.35 15.12
N ASN A 418 -10.80 8.81 13.99
CA ASN A 418 -10.18 10.13 13.87
C ASN A 418 -11.19 11.19 13.37
N THR A 419 -12.10 11.61 14.26
CA THR A 419 -13.09 12.67 13.99
C THR A 419 -12.50 14.07 13.94
N TYR A 420 -11.22 14.23 14.26
CA TYR A 420 -10.51 15.51 14.05
C TYR A 420 -10.21 15.72 12.56
N ARG A 421 -9.79 14.65 11.85
CA ARG A 421 -9.39 14.71 10.44
C ARG A 421 -10.52 14.42 9.46
N TYR A 422 -11.46 13.55 9.84
CA TYR A 422 -12.44 12.99 8.91
C TYR A 422 -13.87 13.30 9.31
N SER A 423 -14.72 13.40 8.29
CA SER A 423 -16.17 13.43 8.42
C SER A 423 -16.78 12.64 7.27
N LEU A 424 -18.01 12.16 7.42
CA LEU A 424 -18.67 11.35 6.39
C LEU A 424 -19.68 12.19 5.60
N PRO A 425 -19.89 11.88 4.31
CA PRO A 425 -20.92 12.54 3.52
C PRO A 425 -22.32 12.14 3.99
N ASP A 426 -23.30 13.03 3.80
CA ASP A 426 -24.72 12.77 4.11
C ASP A 426 -25.39 11.96 2.98
N PHE A 427 -24.98 10.70 2.84
CA PHE A 427 -25.48 9.78 1.82
C PHE A 427 -26.45 8.72 2.35
N TRP A 428 -26.76 8.71 3.65
CA TRP A 428 -27.58 7.67 4.30
C TRP A 428 -28.58 8.24 5.31
#